data_AF-A0A6G8QTV5-F1
#
_entry.id   AF-A0A6G8QTV5-F1
#
_cell.length_a   1.000
_cell.length_b   1.000
_cell.length_c   1.000
_cell.angle_alpha   90.00
_cell.angle_beta   90.00
_cell.angle_gamma   90.00
#
_symmetry.space_group_name_H-M   'P 1'
#
loop_
_entity.id
_entity.type
_entity.pdbx_description
1 polymer ?
#
loop_
_entity_poly.entity_id
_entity_poly.type
_entity_poly.pdbx_seq_one_letter_code
_entity_poly.pdbx_strand_id
1 'polypeptide(L)'
;DKLKAERERGITIDIALWKFETPKYLVTIIDAPGHRDFIKNMITGTSQADCAILVVAAGTGEFEAGISKNGQTREHALLAFTLGVKKLIIAVNKMDAVDYSEKRFQEISSEMKAYIKKVGYNPETVNIVPISGWVGDNMLEPSPNMPWYKGPTLLASIDLVEPPTRPVDKPLRLPLQDVFKISGIGTVPVGRVETGVMKPGMIVTFAPVGISTEVKSIEMHHEALAEAVPGDNVGFNVKNISVKDVRRGNVAGDSKNHPPREAGEFTAQVIVLNHP
;
A
#
# COMPACT_ATOMS: atom_id res chain seq x y z
N ASP A 1 -11.85 13.52 4.69
CA ASP A 1 -12.74 13.70 3.51
C ASP A 1 -12.67 15.09 2.91
N LYS A 2 -12.17 15.18 1.67
CA LYS A 2 -12.06 16.44 0.91
C LYS A 2 -13.16 16.58 -0.14
N LEU A 3 -13.79 15.49 -0.58
CA LEU A 3 -14.83 15.53 -1.60
C LEU A 3 -16.23 15.71 -0.99
N LYS A 4 -17.07 16.53 -1.65
CA LYS A 4 -18.45 16.80 -1.21
C LYS A 4 -19.29 15.49 -1.15
N ALA A 5 -19.05 14.58 -2.10
CA ALA A 5 -19.73 13.28 -2.15
C ALA A 5 -19.32 12.31 -1.03
N GLU A 6 -18.07 12.39 -0.53
CA GLU A 6 -17.62 11.60 0.63
C GLU A 6 -18.30 12.07 1.91
N ARG A 7 -18.38 13.40 2.10
CA ARG A 7 -19.04 14.00 3.27
C ARG A 7 -20.55 13.78 3.30
N GLU A 8 -21.21 13.80 2.14
CA GLU A 8 -22.66 13.57 2.02
C GLU A 8 -23.04 12.11 2.26
N ARG A 9 -22.14 11.15 1.97
CA ARG A 9 -22.40 9.72 2.13
C ARG A 9 -21.77 9.10 3.37
N GLY A 10 -20.86 9.81 4.05
CA GLY A 10 -20.12 9.30 5.21
C GLY A 10 -19.21 8.11 4.88
N ILE A 11 -18.78 7.99 3.63
CA ILE A 11 -17.90 6.91 3.15
C ILE A 11 -16.72 7.50 2.39
N THR A 12 -15.52 6.98 2.63
CA THR A 12 -14.33 7.26 1.81
C THR A 12 -14.57 6.71 0.40
N ILE A 13 -14.29 7.48 -0.64
CA ILE A 13 -14.52 7.10 -2.05
C ILE A 13 -13.18 7.01 -2.78
N ASP A 14 -12.33 8.03 -2.66
CA ASP A 14 -11.00 8.07 -3.25
C ASP A 14 -9.91 7.87 -2.21
N ILE A 15 -8.73 7.44 -2.68
CA ILE A 15 -7.56 7.28 -1.82
C ILE A 15 -7.11 8.66 -1.36
N ALA A 16 -7.15 8.91 -0.05
CA ALA A 16 -6.55 10.09 0.53
C ALA A 16 -5.11 9.77 0.97
N LEU A 17 -4.15 10.54 0.44
CA LEU A 17 -2.75 10.47 0.86
C LEU A 17 -2.49 11.51 1.94
N TRP A 18 -2.12 11.04 3.12
CA TRP A 18 -1.71 11.88 4.24
C TRP A 18 -0.30 11.52 4.66
N LYS A 19 0.51 12.51 5.04
CA LYS A 19 1.88 12.27 5.53
C LYS A 19 1.96 12.63 6.99
N PHE A 20 2.64 11.81 7.76
CA PHE A 20 3.01 12.12 9.13
C PHE A 20 4.38 11.49 9.44
N GLU A 21 5.01 12.01 10.47
CA GLU A 21 6.33 11.56 10.90
C GLU A 21 6.22 10.75 12.18
N THR A 22 6.97 9.66 12.22
CA THR A 22 7.28 8.92 13.44
C THR A 22 8.74 9.17 13.80
N PRO A 23 9.19 8.80 15.02
CA PRO A 23 10.61 8.83 15.37
C PRO A 23 11.56 8.17 14.37
N LYS A 24 11.09 7.18 13.58
CA LYS A 24 11.92 6.44 12.62
C LYS A 24 11.60 6.69 11.16
N TYR A 25 10.35 7.01 10.82
CA TYR A 25 9.86 6.96 9.45
C TYR A 25 9.04 8.19 9.07
N LEU A 26 9.19 8.62 7.82
CA LEU A 26 8.20 9.46 7.16
C LEU A 26 7.12 8.56 6.55
N VAL A 27 5.95 8.50 7.19
CA VAL A 27 4.88 7.59 6.82
C VAL A 27 3.87 8.29 5.91
N THR A 28 3.48 7.62 4.83
CA THR A 28 2.36 8.03 3.99
C THR A 28 1.18 7.08 4.24
N ILE A 29 0.08 7.62 4.78
CA ILE A 29 -1.19 6.91 4.95
C ILE A 29 -1.92 6.90 3.61
N ILE A 30 -2.38 5.71 3.25
CA ILE A 30 -3.30 5.45 2.15
C ILE A 30 -4.63 5.10 2.81
N ASP A 31 -5.55 6.06 2.91
CA ASP A 31 -6.89 5.76 3.42
C ASP A 31 -7.69 5.07 2.32
N ALA A 32 -8.00 3.78 2.53
CA ALA A 32 -8.65 2.93 1.55
C ALA A 32 -10.15 2.82 1.84
N PRO A 33 -11.01 2.93 0.82
CA PRO A 33 -12.45 2.90 1.00
C PRO A 33 -12.93 1.53 1.44
N GLY A 34 -13.77 1.51 2.49
CA GLY A 34 -14.28 0.27 3.07
C GLY A 34 -15.47 -0.35 2.34
N HIS A 35 -16.11 0.37 1.40
CA HIS A 35 -17.31 -0.11 0.72
C HIS A 35 -16.99 -1.11 -0.40
N ARG A 36 -17.85 -2.12 -0.57
CA ARG A 36 -17.67 -3.19 -1.58
C ARG A 36 -17.46 -2.66 -3.00
N ASP A 37 -18.16 -1.58 -3.35
CA ASP A 37 -18.08 -0.96 -4.68
C ASP A 37 -16.71 -0.32 -4.99
N PHE A 38 -15.84 -0.15 -3.98
CA PHE A 38 -14.55 0.52 -4.12
C PHE A 38 -13.34 -0.40 -3.89
N ILE A 39 -13.53 -1.73 -3.97
CA ILE A 39 -12.43 -2.71 -3.90
C ILE A 39 -11.33 -2.41 -4.93
N LYS A 40 -11.69 -1.90 -6.13
CA LYS A 40 -10.71 -1.49 -7.14
C LYS A 40 -9.74 -0.41 -6.63
N ASN A 41 -10.23 0.54 -5.84
CA ASN A 41 -9.44 1.63 -5.27
C ASN A 41 -8.60 1.11 -4.10
N MET A 42 -9.15 0.16 -3.33
CA MET A 42 -8.37 -0.55 -2.31
C MET A 42 -7.20 -1.31 -2.93
N ILE A 43 -7.39 -2.01 -4.06
CA ILE A 43 -6.35 -2.78 -4.75
C ILE A 43 -5.20 -1.87 -5.20
N THR A 44 -5.52 -0.72 -5.81
CA THR A 44 -4.50 0.22 -6.29
C THR A 44 -3.74 0.91 -5.16
N GLY A 45 -4.38 1.17 -4.01
CA GLY A 45 -3.69 1.72 -2.83
C GLY A 45 -2.84 0.67 -2.12
N THR A 46 -3.38 -0.54 -1.95
CA THR A 46 -2.72 -1.63 -1.21
C THR A 46 -1.50 -2.16 -1.94
N SER A 47 -1.47 -2.13 -3.28
CA SER A 47 -0.30 -2.56 -4.06
C SER A 47 0.95 -1.70 -3.84
N GLN A 48 0.80 -0.51 -3.26
CA GLN A 48 1.92 0.38 -2.94
C GLN A 48 2.31 0.31 -1.46
N ALA A 49 1.53 -0.37 -0.62
CA ALA A 49 1.68 -0.35 0.83
C ALA A 49 2.75 -1.35 1.30
N ASP A 50 3.62 -0.88 2.18
CA ASP A 50 4.64 -1.73 2.84
C ASP A 50 4.04 -2.51 4.04
N CYS A 51 3.01 -1.95 4.68
CA CYS A 51 2.30 -2.52 5.82
C CYS A 51 0.81 -2.15 5.76
N ALA A 52 -0.05 -3.04 6.23
CA ALA A 52 -1.48 -2.78 6.38
C ALA A 52 -1.83 -2.55 7.86
N ILE A 53 -2.74 -1.60 8.14
CA ILE A 53 -3.38 -1.45 9.45
C ILE A 53 -4.84 -1.85 9.27
N LEU A 54 -5.22 -2.97 9.89
CA LEU A 54 -6.58 -3.48 9.87
C LEU A 54 -7.33 -3.00 11.10
N VAL A 55 -8.29 -2.10 10.89
CA VAL A 55 -9.15 -1.58 11.97
C VAL A 55 -10.35 -2.51 12.15
N VAL A 56 -10.59 -2.93 13.39
CA VAL A 56 -11.65 -3.86 13.77
C VAL A 56 -12.45 -3.24 14.92
N ALA A 57 -13.77 -3.23 14.84
CA ALA A 57 -14.60 -2.70 15.92
C ALA A 57 -14.68 -3.68 17.10
N ALA A 58 -14.63 -3.17 18.33
CA ALA A 58 -14.76 -3.97 19.54
C ALA A 58 -16.21 -4.25 19.96
N GLY A 59 -17.14 -3.41 19.51
CA GLY A 59 -18.55 -3.47 19.85
C GLY A 59 -19.17 -4.83 19.54
N THR A 60 -20.03 -5.31 20.44
CA THR A 60 -20.80 -6.54 20.25
C THR A 60 -21.75 -6.38 19.07
N GLY A 61 -21.76 -7.35 18.16
CA GLY A 61 -22.50 -7.32 16.89
C GLY A 61 -21.70 -6.68 15.76
N GLU A 62 -20.94 -5.61 16.02
CA GLU A 62 -20.09 -4.96 15.00
C GLU A 62 -18.90 -5.84 14.61
N PHE A 63 -18.22 -6.41 15.61
CA PHE A 63 -17.10 -7.33 15.38
C PHE A 63 -17.56 -8.56 14.59
N GLU A 64 -18.65 -9.19 15.02
CA GLU A 64 -19.21 -10.39 14.44
C GLU A 64 -19.68 -10.16 12.99
N ALA A 65 -20.23 -8.98 12.70
CA ALA A 65 -20.58 -8.58 11.34
C ALA A 65 -19.34 -8.43 10.45
N GLY A 66 -18.29 -7.76 10.95
CA GLY A 66 -17.03 -7.53 10.22
C GLY A 66 -16.24 -8.82 9.94
N ILE A 67 -16.27 -9.77 10.88
CA ILE A 67 -15.61 -11.07 10.75
C ILE A 67 -16.53 -12.16 10.14
N SER A 68 -17.76 -11.83 9.75
CA SER A 68 -18.65 -12.80 9.11
C SER A 68 -18.12 -13.25 7.74
N LYS A 69 -18.69 -14.31 7.14
CA LYS A 69 -18.32 -14.76 5.78
C LYS A 69 -18.44 -13.68 4.71
N ASN A 70 -19.34 -12.72 4.94
CA ASN A 70 -19.62 -11.59 4.06
C ASN A 70 -19.02 -10.28 4.58
N GLY A 71 -18.25 -10.34 5.66
CA GLY A 71 -17.70 -9.19 6.36
C GLY A 71 -16.46 -8.63 5.65
N GLN A 72 -16.39 -7.30 5.59
CA GLN A 72 -15.34 -6.58 4.88
C GLN A 72 -13.96 -6.74 5.53
N THR A 73 -13.90 -6.86 6.86
CA THR A 73 -12.62 -7.06 7.59
C THR A 73 -11.90 -8.32 7.11
N ARG A 74 -12.65 -9.39 6.84
CA ARG A 74 -12.10 -10.64 6.27
C ARG A 74 -11.59 -10.43 4.85
N GLU A 75 -12.42 -9.85 4.01
CA GLU A 75 -12.10 -9.61 2.61
C GLU A 75 -10.85 -8.74 2.46
N HIS A 76 -10.75 -7.66 3.24
CA HIS A 76 -9.60 -6.75 3.19
C HIS A 76 -8.30 -7.41 3.65
N ALA A 77 -8.33 -8.23 4.70
CA ALA A 77 -7.13 -8.93 5.16
C ALA A 77 -6.62 -9.92 4.11
N LEU A 78 -7.53 -10.64 3.44
CA LEU A 78 -7.20 -11.55 2.34
C LEU A 78 -6.64 -10.80 1.14
N LEU A 79 -7.27 -9.69 0.75
CA LEU A 79 -6.81 -8.84 -0.35
C LEU A 79 -5.41 -8.29 -0.08
N ALA A 80 -5.17 -7.74 1.11
CA ALA A 80 -3.85 -7.22 1.49
C ALA A 80 -2.75 -8.28 1.39
N PHE A 81 -3.03 -9.49 1.88
CA PHE A 81 -2.06 -10.59 1.81
C PHE A 81 -1.78 -11.00 0.37
N THR A 82 -2.83 -11.12 -0.44
CA THR A 82 -2.75 -11.53 -1.86
C THR A 82 -1.98 -10.50 -2.69
N LEU A 83 -2.10 -9.21 -2.35
CA LEU A 83 -1.38 -8.12 -3.00
C LEU A 83 0.08 -7.98 -2.52
N GLY A 84 0.53 -8.86 -1.61
CA GLY A 84 1.92 -8.94 -1.17
C GLY A 84 2.25 -8.12 0.08
N VAL A 85 1.25 -7.51 0.74
CA VAL A 85 1.44 -6.81 2.01
C VAL A 85 1.56 -7.84 3.13
N LYS A 86 2.80 -8.18 3.49
CA LYS A 86 3.11 -9.24 4.47
C LYS A 86 3.13 -8.76 5.91
N LYS A 87 3.24 -7.44 6.12
CA LYS A 87 3.26 -6.82 7.45
C LYS A 87 1.85 -6.30 7.76
N LEU A 88 1.33 -6.67 8.93
CA LEU A 88 -0.02 -6.35 9.36
C LEU A 88 -0.01 -5.88 10.82
N ILE A 89 -0.75 -4.83 11.10
CA ILE A 89 -1.09 -4.37 12.46
C ILE A 89 -2.62 -4.45 12.57
N ILE A 90 -3.13 -4.92 13.70
CA ILE A 90 -4.57 -4.94 13.97
C ILE A 90 -4.88 -3.93 15.06
N ALA A 91 -5.76 -2.98 14.74
CA ALA A 91 -6.24 -1.98 15.68
C ALA A 91 -7.67 -2.34 16.10
N VAL A 92 -7.85 -2.79 17.34
CA VAL A 92 -9.17 -3.07 17.92
C VAL A 92 -9.74 -1.76 18.45
N ASN A 93 -10.58 -1.13 17.64
CA ASN A 93 -11.13 0.21 17.85
C ASN A 93 -12.46 0.19 18.61
N LYS A 94 -12.88 1.34 19.13
CA LYS A 94 -14.09 1.53 19.95
C LYS A 94 -14.05 0.77 21.28
N MET A 95 -12.88 0.68 21.92
CA MET A 95 -12.76 0.07 23.24
C MET A 95 -13.57 0.81 24.32
N ASP A 96 -13.81 2.10 24.13
CA ASP A 96 -14.70 2.92 24.96
C ASP A 96 -16.15 2.42 24.95
N ALA A 97 -16.62 1.83 23.85
CA ALA A 97 -17.99 1.31 23.72
C ALA A 97 -18.18 -0.05 24.44
N VAL A 98 -17.10 -0.66 24.92
CA VAL A 98 -17.09 -1.93 25.65
C VAL A 98 -16.42 -1.80 27.01
N ASP A 99 -16.45 -0.60 27.58
CA ASP A 99 -15.91 -0.25 28.90
C ASP A 99 -14.45 -0.71 29.08
N TYR A 100 -13.65 -0.65 28.01
CA TYR A 100 -12.24 -1.05 27.99
C TYR A 100 -11.99 -2.49 28.49
N SER A 101 -12.95 -3.39 28.26
CA SER A 101 -12.93 -4.77 28.74
C SER A 101 -11.78 -5.60 28.17
N GLU A 102 -10.88 -6.04 29.05
CA GLU A 102 -9.77 -6.96 28.71
C GLU A 102 -10.29 -8.28 28.13
N LYS A 103 -11.36 -8.84 28.72
CA LYS A 103 -11.94 -10.10 28.28
C LYS A 103 -12.42 -10.02 26.83
N ARG A 104 -13.09 -8.92 26.46
CA ARG A 104 -13.56 -8.71 25.08
C ARG A 104 -12.39 -8.54 24.12
N PHE A 105 -11.36 -7.81 24.52
CA PHE A 105 -10.15 -7.67 23.71
C PHE A 105 -9.44 -9.02 23.48
N GLN A 106 -9.33 -9.87 24.49
CA GLN A 106 -8.71 -11.19 24.39
C GLN A 106 -9.50 -12.14 23.47
N GLU A 107 -10.84 -12.09 23.53
CA GLU A 107 -11.74 -12.82 22.62
C GLU A 107 -11.49 -12.41 21.16
N ILE A 108 -11.59 -11.11 20.87
CA ILE A 108 -11.34 -10.55 19.52
C ILE A 108 -9.94 -10.90 19.03
N SER A 109 -8.93 -10.73 19.89
CA SER A 109 -7.53 -11.03 19.56
C SER A 109 -7.34 -12.50 19.18
N SER A 110 -7.98 -13.42 19.91
CA SER A 110 -7.87 -14.85 19.65
C SER A 110 -8.54 -15.23 18.32
N GLU A 111 -9.73 -14.70 18.05
CA GLU A 111 -10.42 -14.93 16.78
C GLU A 111 -9.66 -14.34 15.59
N MET A 112 -9.13 -13.12 15.74
CA MET A 112 -8.34 -12.46 14.72
C MET A 112 -7.05 -13.23 14.43
N LYS A 113 -6.32 -13.70 15.46
CA LYS A 113 -5.12 -14.54 15.30
C LYS A 113 -5.45 -15.83 14.54
N ALA A 114 -6.55 -16.49 14.87
CA ALA A 114 -7.00 -17.69 14.15
C ALA A 114 -7.34 -17.39 12.68
N TYR A 115 -7.94 -16.24 12.41
CA TYR A 115 -8.31 -15.83 11.06
C TYR A 115 -7.09 -15.46 10.21
N ILE A 116 -6.20 -14.58 10.68
CA ILE A 116 -5.02 -14.16 9.91
C ILE A 116 -4.06 -15.33 9.64
N LYS A 117 -4.01 -16.32 10.54
CA LYS A 117 -3.28 -17.58 10.31
C LYS A 117 -3.83 -18.36 9.11
N LYS A 118 -5.15 -18.38 8.91
CA LYS A 118 -5.79 -19.02 7.75
C LYS A 118 -5.54 -18.23 6.46
N VAL A 119 -5.45 -16.90 6.55
CA VAL A 119 -5.09 -16.05 5.40
C VAL A 119 -3.64 -16.28 4.98
N GLY A 120 -2.73 -16.50 5.94
CA GLY A 120 -1.32 -16.81 5.69
C GLY A 120 -0.33 -15.92 6.43
N TYR A 121 -0.80 -14.95 7.24
CA TYR A 121 0.06 -14.17 8.11
C TYR A 121 0.58 -15.01 9.29
N ASN A 122 1.75 -14.65 9.81
CA ASN A 122 2.24 -15.19 11.07
C ASN A 122 1.63 -14.40 12.25
N PRO A 123 0.76 -15.01 13.08
CA PRO A 123 0.10 -14.30 14.17
C PRO A 123 1.06 -13.75 15.24
N GLU A 124 2.25 -14.34 15.38
CA GLU A 124 3.25 -13.91 16.36
C GLU A 124 3.94 -12.60 15.97
N THR A 125 3.94 -12.25 14.69
CA THR A 125 4.56 -11.01 14.19
C THR A 125 3.57 -9.86 14.08
N VAL A 126 2.28 -10.10 14.32
CA VAL A 126 1.21 -9.12 14.15
C VAL A 126 0.87 -8.51 15.50
N ASN A 127 1.13 -7.21 15.64
CA ASN A 127 0.74 -6.45 16.81
C ASN A 127 -0.77 -6.21 16.80
N ILE A 128 -1.44 -6.56 17.90
CA ILE A 128 -2.86 -6.28 18.13
C ILE A 128 -2.95 -5.21 19.23
N VAL A 129 -3.50 -4.05 18.88
CA VAL A 129 -3.51 -2.86 19.73
C VAL A 129 -4.96 -2.49 20.04
N PRO A 130 -5.39 -2.46 21.32
CA PRO A 130 -6.69 -1.92 21.70
C PRO A 130 -6.62 -0.40 21.68
N ILE A 131 -7.51 0.26 20.93
CA ILE A 131 -7.54 1.71 20.79
C ILE A 131 -8.97 2.26 20.94
N SER A 132 -9.06 3.55 21.22
CA SER A 132 -10.24 4.34 20.88
C SER A 132 -9.81 5.48 19.96
N GLY A 133 -10.16 5.39 18.69
CA GLY A 133 -9.86 6.44 17.72
C GLY A 133 -10.62 7.75 18.00
N TRP A 134 -11.73 7.69 18.72
CA TRP A 134 -12.54 8.87 19.07
C TRP A 134 -11.97 9.60 20.30
N VAL A 135 -11.62 8.84 21.35
CA VAL A 135 -11.10 9.40 22.61
C VAL A 135 -9.59 9.65 22.53
N GLY A 136 -8.87 8.87 21.71
CA GLY A 136 -7.42 8.96 21.53
C GLY A 136 -6.62 7.91 22.29
N ASP A 137 -7.27 6.99 23.02
CA ASP A 137 -6.61 5.95 23.82
C ASP A 137 -5.70 5.06 22.98
N ASN A 138 -4.45 4.86 23.44
CA ASN A 138 -3.42 4.04 22.79
C ASN A 138 -3.06 4.44 21.36
N MET A 139 -3.45 5.63 20.89
CA MET A 139 -3.07 6.12 19.55
C MET A 139 -1.59 6.55 19.55
N LEU A 140 -1.25 7.51 20.41
CA LEU A 140 0.10 8.06 20.56
C LEU A 140 0.72 7.63 21.89
N GLU A 141 -0.04 7.78 22.98
CA GLU A 141 0.38 7.52 24.35
C GLU A 141 -0.42 6.35 24.97
N PRO A 142 0.15 5.63 25.96
CA PRO A 142 -0.56 4.57 26.67
C PRO A 142 -1.81 5.10 27.37
N SER A 143 -2.91 4.36 27.24
CA SER A 143 -4.19 4.72 27.86
C SER A 143 -4.21 4.41 29.36
N PRO A 144 -4.65 5.35 30.22
CA PRO A 144 -4.91 5.07 31.62
C PRO A 144 -6.14 4.18 31.83
N ASN A 145 -7.04 4.08 30.83
CA ASN A 145 -8.26 3.27 30.88
C ASN A 145 -8.01 1.78 30.64
N MET A 146 -6.84 1.43 30.11
CA MET A 146 -6.44 0.04 29.82
C MET A 146 -5.13 -0.33 30.52
N PRO A 147 -5.06 -0.27 31.87
CA PRO A 147 -3.81 -0.54 32.59
C PRO A 147 -3.34 -2.00 32.45
N TRP A 148 -4.25 -2.90 32.08
CA TRP A 148 -3.99 -4.31 31.78
C TRP A 148 -3.20 -4.49 30.47
N TYR A 149 -3.31 -3.56 29.52
CA TYR A 149 -2.57 -3.63 28.26
C TYR A 149 -1.12 -3.18 28.47
N LYS A 150 -0.17 -4.07 28.23
CA LYS A 150 1.29 -3.81 28.35
C LYS A 150 2.00 -3.74 27.00
N GLY A 151 1.26 -3.73 25.89
CA GLY A 151 1.81 -3.66 24.55
C GLY A 151 2.11 -2.23 24.09
N PRO A 152 2.65 -2.07 22.87
CA PRO A 152 2.93 -0.77 22.27
C PRO A 152 1.65 -0.01 21.88
N THR A 153 1.73 1.32 21.79
CA THR A 153 0.68 2.15 21.18
C THR A 153 0.59 1.90 19.67
N LEU A 154 -0.44 2.44 19.01
CA LEU A 154 -0.57 2.30 17.56
C LEU A 154 0.61 2.93 16.82
N LEU A 155 1.02 4.15 17.22
CA LEU A 155 2.20 4.81 16.66
C LEU A 155 3.48 3.98 16.88
N ALA A 156 3.69 3.49 18.10
CA ALA A 156 4.85 2.65 18.41
C ALA A 156 4.83 1.33 17.62
N SER A 157 3.65 0.77 17.36
CA SER A 157 3.50 -0.43 16.53
C SER A 157 3.92 -0.20 15.08
N ILE A 158 3.68 0.99 14.53
CA ILE A 158 4.15 1.38 13.19
C ILE A 158 5.68 1.46 13.16
N ASP A 159 6.31 2.00 14.21
CA ASP A 159 7.77 2.08 14.34
C ASP A 159 8.48 0.73 14.54
N LEU A 160 7.73 -0.28 14.99
CA LEU A 160 8.20 -1.66 15.10
C LEU A 160 8.13 -2.40 13.77
N VAL A 161 7.44 -1.88 12.76
CA VAL A 161 7.43 -2.48 11.44
C VAL A 161 8.81 -2.32 10.82
N GLU A 162 9.42 -3.46 10.51
CA GLU A 162 10.62 -3.51 9.69
C GLU A 162 10.26 -3.16 8.24
N PRO A 163 10.92 -2.16 7.63
CA PRO A 163 10.70 -1.82 6.24
C PRO A 163 11.04 -3.02 5.35
N PRO A 164 10.27 -3.28 4.28
CA PRO A 164 10.64 -4.33 3.35
C PRO A 164 11.97 -4.00 2.69
N THR A 165 12.77 -5.03 2.42
CA THR A 165 13.99 -4.87 1.63
C THR A 165 13.60 -4.39 0.24
N ARG A 166 13.93 -3.14 -0.08
CA ARG A 166 13.70 -2.57 -1.41
C ARG A 166 14.44 -3.43 -2.44
N PRO A 167 13.78 -3.89 -3.51
CA PRO A 167 14.37 -4.83 -4.48
C PRO A 167 15.37 -4.15 -5.44
N VAL A 168 16.42 -3.52 -4.89
CA VAL A 168 17.46 -2.80 -5.64
C VAL A 168 18.30 -3.73 -6.50
N ASP A 169 18.53 -4.96 -6.04
CA ASP A 169 19.35 -5.96 -6.75
C ASP A 169 18.58 -6.70 -7.86
N LYS A 170 17.27 -6.48 -7.96
CA LYS A 170 16.44 -7.08 -9.03
C LYS A 170 16.57 -6.28 -10.32
N PRO A 171 16.26 -6.87 -11.50
CA PRO A 171 16.20 -6.13 -12.75
C PRO A 171 15.25 -4.92 -12.69
N LEU A 172 15.58 -3.84 -13.41
CA LEU A 172 14.77 -2.63 -13.41
C LEU A 172 13.37 -2.89 -13.98
N ARG A 173 12.33 -2.50 -13.23
CA ARG A 173 10.93 -2.44 -13.70
C ARG A 173 10.31 -1.13 -13.24
N LEU A 174 9.90 -0.31 -14.20
CA LEU A 174 9.24 0.96 -13.98
C LEU A 174 8.00 1.03 -14.88
N PRO A 175 6.81 0.64 -14.36
CA PRO A 175 5.54 0.82 -15.07
C PRO A 175 5.22 2.31 -15.24
N LEU A 176 4.92 2.71 -16.47
CA LEU A 176 4.60 4.09 -16.81
C LEU A 176 3.19 4.44 -16.34
N GLN A 177 3.10 5.49 -15.53
CA GLN A 177 1.86 6.11 -15.11
C GLN A 177 1.36 7.10 -16.17
N ASP A 178 2.25 7.93 -16.71
CA ASP A 178 1.94 8.92 -17.74
C ASP A 178 3.16 9.23 -18.61
N VAL A 179 2.95 9.90 -19.74
CA VAL A 179 4.01 10.33 -20.67
C VAL A 179 3.72 11.75 -21.14
N PHE A 180 4.67 12.66 -20.91
CA PHE A 180 4.54 14.07 -21.26
C PHE A 180 5.51 14.48 -22.36
N LYS A 181 5.10 15.48 -23.15
CA LYS A 181 5.99 16.22 -24.05
C LYS A 181 6.31 17.56 -23.41
N ILE A 182 7.55 17.76 -23.02
CA ILE A 182 8.00 19.03 -22.41
C ILE A 182 8.81 19.80 -23.45
N SER A 183 8.42 21.07 -23.68
CA SER A 183 9.12 21.95 -24.62
C SER A 183 10.58 22.13 -24.22
N GLY A 184 11.50 21.98 -25.17
CA GLY A 184 12.95 22.09 -24.94
C GLY A 184 13.62 20.86 -24.31
N ILE A 185 12.85 19.97 -23.66
CA ILE A 185 13.38 18.75 -23.00
C ILE A 185 13.13 17.50 -23.86
N GLY A 186 11.93 17.37 -24.42
CA GLY A 186 11.52 16.21 -25.21
C GLY A 186 10.44 15.37 -24.52
N THR A 187 10.56 14.05 -24.63
CA THR A 187 9.60 13.09 -24.08
C THR A 187 10.03 12.70 -22.66
N VAL A 188 9.10 12.83 -21.71
CA VAL A 188 9.32 12.54 -20.30
C VAL A 188 8.24 11.56 -19.81
N PRO A 189 8.54 10.26 -19.77
CA PRO A 189 7.71 9.29 -19.06
C PRO A 189 7.81 9.49 -17.55
N VAL A 190 6.71 9.18 -16.86
CA VAL A 190 6.60 9.25 -15.39
C VAL A 190 6.11 7.91 -14.86
N GLY A 191 6.69 7.44 -13.77
CA GLY A 191 6.22 6.25 -13.09
C GLY A 191 6.97 5.95 -11.80
N ARG A 192 6.59 4.85 -11.16
CA ARG A 192 7.20 4.37 -9.92
C ARG A 192 8.21 3.28 -10.25
N VAL A 193 9.40 3.37 -9.67
CA VAL A 193 10.37 2.26 -9.73
C VAL A 193 9.85 1.15 -8.83
N GLU A 194 9.52 -0.01 -9.39
CA GLU A 194 9.04 -1.16 -8.61
C GLU A 194 10.19 -2.09 -8.22
N THR A 195 11.15 -2.29 -9.12
CA THR A 195 12.37 -3.09 -8.88
C THR A 195 13.57 -2.48 -9.60
N GLY A 196 14.77 -2.79 -9.11
CA GLY A 196 16.04 -2.32 -9.66
C GLY A 196 16.31 -0.84 -9.45
N VAL A 197 17.35 -0.35 -10.10
CA VAL A 197 17.78 1.05 -10.02
C VAL A 197 17.84 1.65 -11.42
N MET A 198 17.34 2.87 -11.59
CA MET A 198 17.50 3.64 -12.83
C MET A 198 18.55 4.73 -12.62
N LYS A 199 19.45 4.90 -13.60
CA LYS A 199 20.50 5.93 -13.60
C LYS A 199 20.50 6.68 -14.93
N PRO A 200 20.83 7.98 -14.94
CA PRO A 200 21.16 8.67 -16.18
C PRO A 200 22.24 7.91 -16.98
N GLY A 201 22.10 7.88 -18.30
CA GLY A 201 22.98 7.13 -19.22
C GLY A 201 22.61 5.65 -19.41
N MET A 202 21.68 5.10 -18.62
CA MET A 202 21.20 3.73 -18.84
C MET A 202 20.40 3.65 -20.15
N ILE A 203 20.56 2.54 -20.87
CA ILE A 203 19.72 2.22 -22.03
C ILE A 203 18.55 1.38 -21.53
N VAL A 204 17.35 1.92 -21.61
CA VAL A 204 16.11 1.26 -21.19
C VAL A 204 15.31 0.78 -22.39
N THR A 205 14.64 -0.36 -22.23
CA THR A 205 13.69 -0.94 -23.18
C THR A 205 12.28 -0.80 -22.63
N PHE A 206 11.35 -0.34 -23.47
CA PHE A 206 9.93 -0.24 -23.15
C PHE A 206 9.17 -1.44 -23.68
N ALA A 207 8.49 -2.19 -22.81
CA ALA A 207 7.58 -3.25 -23.17
C ALA A 207 6.12 -2.77 -23.15
N PRO A 208 5.24 -3.32 -24.00
CA PRO A 208 5.50 -4.38 -24.98
C PRO A 208 6.12 -3.89 -26.29
N VAL A 209 6.25 -2.57 -26.51
CA VAL A 209 6.63 -1.98 -27.80
C VAL A 209 8.05 -2.32 -28.29
N GLY A 210 8.95 -2.78 -27.42
CA GLY A 210 10.30 -3.22 -27.76
C GLY A 210 11.28 -2.09 -28.09
N ILE A 211 10.89 -0.82 -27.92
CA ILE A 211 11.72 0.34 -28.24
C ILE A 211 12.75 0.54 -27.14
N SER A 212 14.02 0.76 -27.51
CA SER A 212 15.10 1.04 -26.56
C SER A 212 15.69 2.43 -26.77
N THR A 213 16.04 3.10 -25.68
CA THR A 213 16.62 4.45 -25.70
C THR A 213 17.44 4.72 -24.45
N GLU A 214 18.27 5.75 -24.52
CA GLU A 214 19.07 6.23 -23.39
C GLU A 214 18.27 7.20 -22.51
N VAL A 215 18.31 6.97 -21.20
CA VAL A 215 17.81 7.90 -20.18
C VAL A 215 18.80 9.07 -20.03
N LYS A 216 18.36 10.30 -20.23
CA LYS A 216 19.23 11.50 -20.13
C LYS A 216 19.34 12.06 -18.74
N SER A 217 18.20 12.18 -18.07
CA SER A 217 18.09 12.73 -16.73
C SER A 217 16.91 12.07 -16.04
N ILE A 218 16.93 12.10 -14.71
CA ILE A 218 15.87 11.61 -13.84
C ILE A 218 15.57 12.74 -12.87
N GLU A 219 14.29 12.99 -12.63
CA GLU A 219 13.81 14.05 -11.75
C GLU A 219 12.70 13.51 -10.84
N MET A 220 12.71 13.96 -9.59
CA MET A 220 11.63 13.77 -8.62
C MET A 220 11.33 15.10 -7.97
N HIS A 221 10.06 15.53 -7.98
CA HIS A 221 9.64 16.82 -7.42
C HIS A 221 10.45 18.04 -7.92
N HIS A 222 10.83 18.04 -9.21
CA HIS A 222 11.66 19.07 -9.86
C HIS A 222 13.13 19.14 -9.40
N GLU A 223 13.61 18.13 -8.69
CA GLU A 223 15.02 17.96 -8.35
C GLU A 223 15.63 16.83 -9.17
N ALA A 224 16.84 17.06 -9.69
CA ALA A 224 17.56 16.04 -10.45
C ALA A 224 18.11 14.95 -9.52
N LEU A 225 17.93 13.69 -9.92
CA LEU A 225 18.40 12.53 -9.19
C LEU A 225 19.59 11.88 -9.89
N ALA A 226 20.61 11.50 -9.10
CA ALA A 226 21.75 10.72 -9.59
C ALA A 226 21.35 9.27 -9.89
N GLU A 227 20.40 8.73 -9.12
CA GLU A 227 19.78 7.44 -9.32
C GLU A 227 18.37 7.44 -8.73
N ALA A 228 17.49 6.60 -9.28
CA ALA A 228 16.15 6.35 -8.75
C ALA A 228 16.06 4.89 -8.31
N VAL A 229 15.59 4.69 -7.08
CA VAL A 229 15.53 3.38 -6.41
C VAL A 229 14.08 2.94 -6.23
N PRO A 230 13.81 1.65 -5.88
CA PRO A 230 12.45 1.17 -5.75
C PRO A 230 11.64 1.98 -4.75
N GLY A 231 10.44 2.42 -5.14
CA GLY A 231 9.55 3.28 -4.38
C GLY A 231 9.52 4.73 -4.86
N ASP A 232 10.55 5.20 -5.55
CA ASP A 232 10.60 6.57 -6.06
C ASP A 232 9.62 6.75 -7.22
N ASN A 233 8.86 7.86 -7.18
CA ASN A 233 8.03 8.30 -8.30
C ASN A 233 8.81 9.34 -9.08
N VAL A 234 9.26 8.97 -10.28
CA VAL A 234 10.21 9.78 -11.05
C VAL A 234 9.69 10.08 -12.44
N GLY A 235 10.02 11.27 -12.94
CA GLY A 235 10.01 11.61 -14.35
C GLY A 235 11.42 11.42 -14.92
N PHE A 236 11.55 10.86 -16.11
CA PHE A 236 12.87 10.68 -16.72
C PHE A 236 12.86 11.09 -18.19
N ASN A 237 13.87 11.82 -18.63
CA ASN A 237 13.98 12.25 -20.02
C ASN A 237 14.57 11.13 -20.88
N VAL A 238 13.96 10.86 -22.03
CA VAL A 238 14.48 9.92 -23.03
C VAL A 238 14.68 10.56 -24.40
N LYS A 239 15.74 10.15 -25.09
CA LYS A 239 16.03 10.63 -26.46
C LYS A 239 15.27 9.86 -27.52
N ASN A 240 15.05 10.52 -28.67
CA ASN A 240 14.64 9.89 -29.93
C ASN A 240 13.36 9.02 -29.84
N ILE A 241 12.50 9.29 -28.87
CA ILE A 241 11.18 8.67 -28.71
C ILE A 241 10.13 9.78 -28.67
N SER A 242 9.02 9.58 -29.35
CA SER A 242 7.84 10.43 -29.30
C SER A 242 6.88 9.97 -28.20
N VAL A 243 6.09 10.91 -27.66
CA VAL A 243 4.98 10.59 -26.73
C VAL A 243 3.91 9.64 -27.32
N LYS A 244 3.93 9.41 -28.64
CA LYS A 244 3.04 8.45 -29.30
C LYS A 244 3.56 7.01 -29.27
N ASP A 245 4.85 6.83 -29.05
CA ASP A 245 5.53 5.54 -29.14
C ASP A 245 5.45 4.76 -27.82
N VAL A 246 5.27 5.49 -26.70
CA VAL A 246 5.14 4.95 -25.35
C VAL A 246 3.92 5.56 -24.68
N ARG A 247 3.23 4.77 -23.85
CA ARG A 247 2.00 5.18 -23.16
C ARG A 247 1.91 4.62 -21.75
N ARG A 248 0.95 5.14 -20.98
CA ARG A 248 0.54 4.57 -19.68
C ARG A 248 0.33 3.06 -19.78
N GLY A 249 0.86 2.34 -18.80
CA GLY A 249 0.81 0.88 -18.72
C GLY A 249 1.95 0.15 -19.43
N ASN A 250 2.77 0.84 -20.23
CA ASN A 250 4.04 0.26 -20.69
C ASN A 250 5.01 0.11 -19.52
N VAL A 251 5.99 -0.79 -19.65
CA VAL A 251 6.98 -1.06 -18.60
C VAL A 251 8.37 -0.77 -19.14
N ALA A 252 9.07 0.18 -18.52
CA ALA A 252 10.48 0.42 -18.78
C ALA A 252 11.35 -0.53 -17.94
N GLY A 253 12.45 -1.00 -18.52
CA GLY A 253 13.47 -1.76 -17.79
C GLY A 253 14.82 -1.69 -18.47
N ASP A 254 15.88 -2.13 -17.79
CA ASP A 254 17.24 -2.10 -18.33
C ASP A 254 17.35 -3.04 -19.54
N SER A 255 17.82 -2.50 -20.66
CA SER A 255 18.01 -3.26 -21.90
C SER A 255 19.07 -4.36 -21.77
N LYS A 256 20.02 -4.21 -20.83
CA LYS A 256 21.15 -5.13 -20.62
C LYS A 256 20.91 -6.16 -19.52
N ASN A 257 19.97 -5.90 -18.62
CA ASN A 257 19.69 -6.77 -17.47
C ASN A 257 18.21 -7.20 -17.47
N HIS A 258 17.94 -8.34 -18.11
CA HIS A 258 16.61 -8.94 -18.23
C HIS A 258 15.53 -7.90 -18.65
N PRO A 259 15.58 -7.39 -19.90
CA PRO A 259 14.62 -6.41 -20.39
C PRO A 259 13.18 -6.94 -20.29
N PRO A 260 12.19 -6.06 -20.01
CA PRO A 260 10.79 -6.46 -20.01
C PRO A 260 10.36 -6.82 -21.44
N ARG A 261 9.37 -7.71 -21.57
CA ARG A 261 8.86 -8.21 -22.85
C ARG A 261 7.33 -8.27 -22.83
N GLU A 262 6.74 -8.31 -24.01
CA GLU A 262 5.32 -8.64 -24.16
C GLU A 262 5.04 -10.05 -23.65
N ALA A 263 3.91 -10.23 -22.97
CA ALA A 263 3.39 -11.53 -22.56
C ALA A 263 2.19 -11.85 -23.44
N GLY A 264 2.28 -12.92 -24.25
CA GLY A 264 1.15 -13.43 -25.04
C GLY A 264 0.17 -14.24 -24.19
N GLU A 265 0.70 -15.06 -23.28
CA GLU A 265 -0.06 -15.82 -22.30
C GLU A 265 0.68 -15.86 -20.96
N PHE A 266 -0.06 -16.03 -19.87
CA PHE A 266 0.51 -16.23 -18.54
C PHE A 266 -0.43 -17.08 -17.68
N THR A 267 0.15 -17.89 -16.80
CA THR A 267 -0.60 -18.61 -15.76
C THR A 267 -0.65 -17.76 -14.50
N ALA A 268 -1.83 -17.58 -13.93
CA ALA A 268 -2.00 -16.83 -12.68
C ALA A 268 -2.81 -17.63 -11.67
N GLN A 269 -2.53 -17.42 -10.39
CA GLN A 269 -3.42 -17.83 -9.32
C GLN A 269 -4.52 -16.77 -9.19
N VAL A 270 -5.76 -17.18 -9.45
CA VAL A 270 -6.93 -16.30 -9.35
C VAL A 270 -7.68 -16.66 -8.07
N ILE A 271 -7.90 -15.65 -7.22
CA ILE A 271 -8.82 -15.75 -6.09
C ILE A 271 -10.14 -15.14 -6.54
N VAL A 272 -11.17 -15.97 -6.67
CA VAL A 272 -12.52 -15.52 -6.99
C VAL A 272 -13.14 -14.98 -5.71
N LEU A 273 -13.36 -13.67 -5.68
CA LEU A 273 -14.13 -13.01 -4.61
C LEU A 273 -15.61 -13.41 -4.72
N ASN A 274 -16.36 -13.23 -3.63
CA ASN A 274 -17.79 -13.54 -3.64
C ASN A 274 -18.52 -12.71 -4.71
N HIS A 275 -19.16 -13.40 -5.66
CA HIS A 275 -19.98 -12.83 -6.72
C HIS A 275 -21.30 -13.64 -6.82
N PRO A 276 -22.41 -13.03 -7.26
CA PRO A 276 -23.70 -13.71 -7.42
C PRO A 276 -23.69 -14.79 -8.51
#